data_AF-M2ZC22-F1
#
_entry.id   AF-M2ZC22-F1
#
_cell.length_a   1.000
_cell.length_b   1.000
_cell.length_c   1.000
_cell.angle_alpha   90.00
_cell.angle_beta   90.00
_cell.angle_gamma   90.00
#
_symmetry.space_group_name_H-M   'P 1'
#
loop_
_entity.id
_entity.type
_entity.pdbx_description
1 polymer ?
#
loop_
_entity_poly.entity_id
_entity_poly.type
_entity_poly.pdbx_seq_one_letter_code
_entity_poly.pdbx_strand_id
1 'polypeptide(L)'
;MASLNSERLTLAETGALALDEAARELDKANDTTSFLKALERNQRVWRTLAHIAMARAWQFPSERQVAYALSTDGHGNGANDERVNTLIDINREVSDILAHGDDIARIRERAHAIWESRGRPQGQDMEHWLLAEMELSSG
;
A
#
# COMPACT_ATOMS: atom_id res chain seq x y z
N MET A 1 7.71 -7.17 -27.25
CA MET A 1 8.70 -6.73 -26.23
C MET A 1 7.96 -5.82 -25.26
N ALA A 2 7.39 -6.40 -24.21
CA ALA A 2 6.64 -5.68 -23.20
C ALA A 2 7.61 -5.29 -22.09
N SER A 3 8.00 -4.02 -22.06
CA SER A 3 8.67 -3.41 -20.92
C SER A 3 7.85 -2.19 -20.55
N LEU A 4 6.69 -2.44 -19.95
CA LEU A 4 5.81 -1.39 -19.44
C LEU A 4 6.20 -1.12 -17.99
N ASN A 5 6.81 0.05 -17.78
CA ASN A 5 6.66 0.89 -16.59
C ASN A 5 7.00 0.26 -15.22
N SER A 6 8.22 -0.25 -15.03
CA SER A 6 8.72 -0.62 -13.69
C SER A 6 9.16 0.56 -12.81
N GLU A 7 9.07 1.83 -13.25
CA GLU A 7 9.85 2.89 -12.59
C GLU A 7 9.11 3.93 -11.74
N ARG A 8 7.78 4.06 -11.72
CA ARG A 8 7.12 4.97 -10.75
C ARG A 8 5.76 4.46 -10.30
N LEU A 9 5.78 3.65 -9.24
CA LEU A 9 4.58 3.25 -8.51
C LEU A 9 3.97 4.45 -7.81
N THR A 10 2.64 4.51 -7.80
CA THR A 10 1.90 5.52 -7.04
C THR A 10 2.12 5.32 -5.54
N LEU A 11 1.78 6.30 -4.71
CA LEU A 11 1.94 6.15 -3.27
C LEU A 11 1.10 4.98 -2.72
N ALA A 12 -0.07 4.75 -3.31
CA ALA A 12 -0.94 3.64 -2.97
C ALA A 12 -0.40 2.30 -3.48
N GLU A 13 0.11 2.23 -4.72
CA GLU A 13 0.77 1.03 -5.26
C GLU A 13 2.06 0.70 -4.50
N THR A 14 2.82 1.71 -4.09
CA THR A 14 4.00 1.57 -3.22
C THR A 14 3.60 1.06 -1.84
N GLY A 15 2.48 1.57 -1.30
CA GLY A 15 1.89 1.10 -0.05
C GLY A 15 1.43 -0.35 -0.12
N ALA A 16 0.73 -0.71 -1.20
CA ALA A 16 0.29 -2.08 -1.47
C ALA A 16 1.47 -3.05 -1.53
N LEU A 17 2.46 -2.75 -2.38
CA LEU A 17 3.66 -3.58 -2.52
C LEU A 17 4.43 -3.70 -1.19
N ALA A 18 4.56 -2.62 -0.43
CA ALA A 18 5.24 -2.65 0.85
C ALA A 18 4.49 -3.51 1.89
N LEU A 19 3.15 -3.52 1.87
CA LEU A 19 2.34 -4.39 2.74
C LEU A 19 2.41 -5.86 2.33
N ASP A 20 2.28 -6.17 1.04
CA ASP A 20 2.43 -7.55 0.53
C ASP A 20 3.84 -8.10 0.82
N GLU A 21 4.88 -7.27 0.65
CA GLU A 21 6.25 -7.68 0.96
C GLU A 21 6.44 -7.93 2.46
N ALA A 22 5.95 -7.02 3.32
CA ALA A 22 6.02 -7.21 4.77
C ALA A 22 5.23 -8.45 5.23
N ALA A 23 4.09 -8.76 4.60
CA ALA A 23 3.33 -9.98 4.86
C ALA A 23 4.13 -11.24 4.54
N ARG A 24 4.83 -11.25 3.40
CA ARG A 24 5.71 -12.38 3.00
C ARG A 24 6.91 -12.54 3.91
N GLU A 25 7.47 -11.45 4.41
CA GLU A 25 8.59 -11.52 5.36
C GLU A 25 8.16 -12.08 6.71
N LEU A 26 6.99 -11.69 7.21
CA LEU A 26 6.42 -12.26 8.44
C LEU A 26 6.14 -13.75 8.29
N ASP A 27 5.57 -14.18 7.15
CA ASP A 27 5.26 -15.58 6.85
C ASP A 27 6.52 -16.46 6.69
N LYS A 28 7.62 -15.89 6.17
CA LYS A 28 8.89 -16.61 5.97
C LYS A 28 9.81 -16.58 7.18
N ALA A 29 9.53 -15.74 8.18
CA ALA A 29 10.36 -15.63 9.35
C ALA A 29 10.34 -16.94 10.15
N ASN A 30 11.51 -17.54 10.32
CA ASN A 30 11.66 -18.86 10.95
C ASN A 30 12.43 -18.82 12.27
N ASP A 31 12.86 -17.63 12.69
CA ASP A 31 13.55 -17.38 13.95
C ASP A 31 13.11 -16.03 14.54
N THR A 32 13.32 -15.85 15.85
CA THR A 32 12.91 -14.63 16.56
C THR A 32 13.54 -13.36 15.97
N THR A 33 14.77 -13.43 15.48
CA THR A 33 15.47 -12.25 14.95
C THR A 33 14.93 -11.84 13.59
N SER A 34 14.72 -12.79 12.67
CA SER A 34 14.09 -12.51 11.37
C SER A 34 12.66 -11.99 11.55
N PHE A 35 11.91 -12.59 12.48
CA PHE A 35 10.55 -12.18 12.78
C PHE A 35 10.45 -10.76 13.35
N LEU A 36 11.27 -10.40 14.35
CA LEU A 36 11.26 -9.05 14.91
C LEU A 36 11.62 -7.98 13.87
N LYS A 37 12.54 -8.27 12.94
CA LYS A 37 12.86 -7.37 11.83
C LYS A 37 11.69 -7.21 10.86
N ALA A 38 11.03 -8.31 10.48
CA ALA A 38 9.86 -8.29 9.62
C ALA A 38 8.70 -7.50 10.26
N LEU A 39 8.48 -7.68 11.57
CA LEU A 39 7.48 -6.95 12.33
C LEU A 39 7.79 -5.44 12.41
N GLU A 40 9.05 -5.06 12.66
CA GLU A 40 9.45 -3.65 12.68
C GLU A 40 9.23 -2.99 11.29
N ARG A 41 9.59 -3.69 10.22
CA ARG A 41 9.37 -3.23 8.84
C ARG A 41 7.87 -3.06 8.59
N ASN A 42 7.05 -4.04 8.96
CA ASN A 42 5.61 -3.98 8.82
C ASN A 42 5.02 -2.75 9.54
N GLN A 43 5.35 -2.55 10.82
CA GLN A 43 4.87 -1.42 11.60
C GLN A 43 5.30 -0.07 11.02
N ARG A 44 6.47 0.00 10.38
CA ARG A 44 6.94 1.21 9.68
C ARG A 44 6.07 1.52 8.47
N VAL A 45 5.72 0.52 7.67
CA VAL A 45 4.80 0.68 6.53
C VAL A 45 3.44 1.20 7.01
N TRP A 46 2.89 0.60 8.06
CA TRP A 46 1.60 1.01 8.65
C TRP A 46 1.61 2.45 9.19
N ARG A 47 2.68 2.89 9.85
CA ARG A 47 2.84 4.29 10.29
C ARG A 47 2.84 5.27 9.11
N THR A 48 3.57 4.93 8.04
CA THR A 48 3.60 5.76 6.83
C THR A 48 2.23 5.84 6.18
N LEU A 49 1.54 4.70 6.01
CA LEU A 49 0.19 4.65 5.46
C LEU A 49 -0.81 5.45 6.30
N ALA A 50 -0.75 5.35 7.63
CA ALA A 50 -1.62 6.12 8.53
C ALA A 50 -1.44 7.63 8.36
N HIS A 51 -0.19 8.12 8.29
CA HIS A 51 0.06 9.55 8.05
C HIS A 51 -0.51 10.02 6.71
N ILE A 52 -0.38 9.19 5.67
CA ILE A 52 -0.91 9.51 4.33
C ILE A 52 -2.43 9.52 4.33
N ALA A 53 -3.06 8.51 4.94
CA ALA A 53 -4.51 8.40 5.02
C ALA A 53 -5.13 9.60 5.76
N MET A 54 -4.52 10.02 6.87
CA MET A 54 -4.94 11.22 7.61
C MET A 54 -4.77 12.51 6.80
N ALA A 55 -3.67 12.66 6.07
CA ALA A 55 -3.40 13.86 5.27
C ALA A 55 -4.31 13.99 4.04
N ARG A 56 -4.86 12.88 3.54
CA ARG A 56 -5.65 12.82 2.30
C ARG A 56 -7.11 12.41 2.48
N ALA A 57 -7.61 12.39 3.72
CA ALA A 57 -8.96 11.94 4.06
C ALA A 57 -9.32 10.54 3.52
N TRP A 58 -8.31 9.67 3.39
CA TRP A 58 -8.49 8.33 2.86
C TRP A 58 -9.29 7.48 3.85
N GLN A 59 -10.31 6.78 3.37
CA GLN A 59 -11.15 5.91 4.20
C GLN A 59 -10.47 4.58 4.57
N PHE A 60 -9.40 4.21 3.87
CA PHE A 60 -8.65 2.99 4.07
C PHE A 60 -7.13 3.24 4.10
N PRO A 61 -6.36 2.48 4.90
CA PRO A 61 -6.83 1.52 5.89
C PRO A 61 -7.53 2.21 7.08
N SER A 62 -8.45 1.47 7.72
CA SER A 62 -9.22 2.00 8.86
C SER A 62 -8.34 2.21 10.11
N GLU A 63 -8.74 3.12 11.00
CA GLU A 63 -8.04 3.37 12.27
C GLU A 63 -7.88 2.08 13.10
N ARG A 64 -8.87 1.19 13.07
CA ARG A 64 -8.81 -0.12 13.74
C ARG A 64 -7.72 -1.02 13.17
N GLN A 65 -7.56 -1.08 11.85
CA GLN A 65 -6.51 -1.88 11.20
C GLN A 65 -5.12 -1.31 11.52
N VAL A 66 -4.98 0.02 11.49
CA VAL A 66 -3.75 0.70 11.90
C VAL A 66 -3.40 0.37 13.35
N ALA A 67 -4.35 0.53 14.28
CA ALA A 67 -4.13 0.23 15.69
C ALA A 67 -3.77 -1.25 15.93
N TYR A 68 -4.39 -2.17 15.19
CA TYR A 68 -4.08 -3.60 15.27
C TYR A 68 -2.63 -3.88 14.83
N ALA A 69 -2.22 -3.35 13.67
CA ALA A 69 -0.87 -3.56 13.15
C ALA A 69 0.22 -2.97 14.06
N LEU A 70 -0.04 -1.81 14.67
CA LEU A 70 0.91 -1.16 15.57
C LEU A 70 0.95 -1.77 16.97
N SER A 71 -0.13 -2.41 17.42
CA SER A 71 -0.19 -3.06 18.74
C SER A 71 0.25 -4.52 18.73
N THR A 72 0.50 -5.11 17.55
CA THR A 72 1.01 -6.47 17.44
C THR A 72 2.44 -6.52 17.98
N ASP A 73 2.66 -7.32 19.03
CA ASP A 73 3.95 -7.53 19.66
C ASP A 73 4.57 -8.87 19.24
N GLY A 74 5.87 -9.00 19.49
CA GLY A 74 6.65 -10.14 19.00
C GLY A 74 6.97 -11.22 20.03
N HIS A 75 6.17 -11.36 21.09
CA HIS A 75 6.50 -12.22 22.22
C HIS A 75 5.96 -13.66 22.04
N GLY A 76 6.86 -14.64 21.99
CA GLY A 76 6.55 -16.04 21.65
C GLY A 76 5.80 -16.85 22.71
N ASN A 77 4.52 -16.57 22.89
CA ASN A 77 3.53 -17.51 23.45
C ASN A 77 2.48 -17.70 22.33
N GLY A 78 2.10 -18.92 21.95
CA GLY A 78 1.35 -19.25 20.71
C GLY A 78 0.08 -18.42 20.38
N ALA A 79 -0.46 -17.63 21.31
CA ALA A 79 -1.39 -16.54 21.00
C ALA A 79 -0.82 -15.47 20.04
N ASN A 80 0.51 -15.34 19.98
CA ASN A 80 1.20 -14.46 19.05
C ASN A 80 1.21 -15.01 17.63
N ASP A 81 1.21 -16.34 17.44
CA ASP A 81 1.17 -16.92 16.10
C ASP A 81 -0.18 -16.63 15.42
N GLU A 82 -1.29 -16.74 16.16
CA GLU A 82 -2.63 -16.38 15.65
C GLU A 82 -2.75 -14.88 15.35
N ARG A 83 -2.21 -14.02 16.21
CA ARG A 83 -2.17 -12.57 15.97
C ARG A 83 -1.31 -12.21 14.75
N VAL A 84 -0.17 -12.85 14.58
CA VAL A 84 0.72 -12.65 13.43
C VAL A 84 0.04 -13.12 12.15
N ASN A 85 -0.63 -14.27 12.16
CA ASN A 85 -1.40 -14.74 11.01
C ASN A 85 -2.51 -13.75 10.63
N THR A 86 -3.24 -13.23 11.63
CA THR A 86 -4.24 -12.19 11.41
C THR A 86 -3.64 -10.91 10.84
N LEU A 87 -2.45 -10.49 11.32
CA LEU A 87 -1.73 -9.34 10.77
C LEU A 87 -1.31 -9.56 9.31
N ILE A 88 -0.83 -10.76 8.98
CA ILE A 88 -0.48 -11.15 7.60
C ILE A 88 -1.71 -11.05 6.69
N ASP A 89 -2.87 -11.54 7.14
CA ASP A 89 -4.11 -11.47 6.37
C ASP A 89 -4.58 -10.03 6.17
N ILE A 90 -4.53 -9.19 7.22
CA ILE A 90 -4.86 -7.76 7.12
C ILE A 90 -3.90 -7.04 6.15
N ASN A 91 -2.60 -7.35 6.17
CA ASN A 91 -1.64 -6.77 5.23
C ASN A 91 -1.99 -7.12 3.79
N ARG A 92 -2.36 -8.38 3.53
CA ARG A 92 -2.73 -8.86 2.18
C ARG A 92 -4.04 -8.22 1.72
N GLU A 93 -5.05 -8.15 2.60
CA GLU A 93 -6.33 -7.51 2.31
C GLU A 93 -6.15 -6.03 1.98
N VAL A 94 -5.44 -5.28 2.84
CA VAL A 94 -5.22 -3.85 2.61
C VAL A 94 -4.32 -3.65 1.40
N SER A 95 -3.31 -4.49 1.17
CA SER A 95 -2.54 -4.44 -0.07
C SER A 95 -3.43 -4.59 -1.30
N ASP A 96 -4.38 -5.52 -1.29
CA ASP A 96 -5.26 -5.76 -2.43
C ASP A 96 -6.20 -4.57 -2.68
N ILE A 97 -6.79 -4.02 -1.61
CA ILE A 97 -7.60 -2.79 -1.67
C ILE A 97 -6.76 -1.61 -2.14
N LEU A 98 -5.52 -1.48 -1.68
CA LEU A 98 -4.60 -0.43 -2.11
C LEU A 98 -4.07 -0.63 -3.52
N ALA A 99 -4.18 -1.82 -4.11
CA ALA A 99 -3.81 -2.06 -5.50
C ALA A 99 -5.00 -1.85 -6.45
N HIS A 100 -6.22 -2.10 -5.96
CA HIS A 100 -7.44 -2.14 -6.76
C HIS A 100 -8.49 -1.08 -6.37
N GLY A 101 -8.22 -0.24 -5.37
CA GLY A 101 -9.20 0.68 -4.79
C GLY A 101 -9.74 1.70 -5.81
N ASP A 102 -11.01 2.07 -5.63
CA ASP A 102 -11.73 2.96 -6.54
C ASP A 102 -10.98 4.27 -6.83
N ASP A 103 -10.26 4.82 -5.85
CA ASP A 103 -9.48 6.05 -6.06
C ASP A 103 -8.33 5.86 -7.04
N ILE A 104 -7.64 4.71 -7.02
CA ILE A 104 -6.54 4.42 -7.96
C ILE A 104 -7.11 4.09 -9.32
N ALA A 105 -8.22 3.32 -9.37
CA ALA A 105 -8.91 3.05 -10.61
C ALA A 105 -9.37 4.37 -11.27
N ARG A 106 -9.93 5.29 -10.49
CA ARG A 106 -10.37 6.62 -10.95
C ARG A 106 -9.19 7.52 -11.34
N ILE A 107 -8.11 7.56 -10.57
CA ILE A 107 -6.91 8.33 -10.92
C ILE A 107 -6.28 7.76 -12.20
N ARG A 108 -6.20 6.43 -12.34
CA ARG A 108 -5.67 5.76 -13.54
C ARG A 108 -6.55 6.04 -14.76
N GLU A 109 -7.86 5.88 -14.63
CA GLU A 109 -8.81 6.16 -15.70
C GLU A 109 -8.75 7.64 -16.10
N ARG A 110 -8.64 8.55 -15.13
CA ARG A 110 -8.52 9.98 -15.40
C ARG A 110 -7.19 10.35 -16.02
N ALA A 111 -6.08 9.79 -15.55
CA ALA A 111 -4.75 9.98 -16.12
C ALA A 111 -4.70 9.45 -17.57
N HIS A 112 -5.34 8.30 -17.81
CA HIS A 112 -5.50 7.75 -19.16
C HIS A 112 -6.33 8.66 -20.06
N ALA A 113 -7.44 9.22 -19.57
CA ALA A 113 -8.25 10.17 -20.33
C ALA A 113 -7.46 11.46 -20.67
N ILE A 114 -6.64 11.97 -19.75
CA ILE A 114 -5.75 13.11 -19.99
C ILE A 114 -4.70 12.74 -21.06
N TRP A 115 -4.08 11.57 -20.95
CA TRP A 115 -3.10 11.06 -21.90
C TRP A 115 -3.68 10.89 -23.32
N GLU A 116 -4.90 10.34 -23.44
CA GLU A 116 -5.59 10.24 -24.72
C GLU A 116 -5.94 11.60 -25.30
N SER A 117 -6.40 12.55 -24.47
CA SER A 117 -6.72 13.91 -24.92
C SER A 117 -5.50 14.65 -25.48
N ARG A 118 -4.29 14.30 -25.01
CA ARG A 118 -3.02 14.87 -25.44
C ARG A 118 -2.38 14.16 -26.64
N GLY A 119 -3.06 13.16 -27.22
CA GLY A 119 -2.56 12.45 -28.39
C GLY A 119 -1.57 11.33 -28.08
N ARG A 120 -1.65 10.74 -26.88
CA ARG A 120 -0.84 9.58 -26.45
C ARG A 120 0.68 9.84 -26.45
N PRO A 121 1.17 10.95 -25.88
CA PRO A 121 2.61 11.23 -25.80
C PRO A 121 3.31 10.18 -24.93
N GLN A 122 4.52 9.78 -25.33
CA GLN A 122 5.34 8.85 -24.55
C GLN A 122 6.20 9.59 -23.51
N GLY A 123 6.42 8.96 -22.36
CA GLY A 123 7.36 9.45 -21.33
C GLY A 123 6.82 10.55 -20.40
N GLN A 124 5.52 10.84 -20.44
CA GLN A 124 4.87 11.88 -19.62
C GLN A 124 3.84 11.28 -18.64
N ASP A 125 3.89 9.97 -18.40
CA ASP A 125 2.90 9.24 -17.59
C ASP A 125 2.73 9.83 -16.19
N MET A 126 3.83 10.25 -15.55
CA MET A 126 3.83 10.90 -14.23
C MET A 126 3.10 12.24 -14.24
N GLU A 127 3.24 13.03 -15.31
CA GLU A 127 2.61 14.35 -15.40
C GLU A 127 1.08 14.21 -15.55
N HIS A 128 0.62 13.28 -16.38
CA HIS A 128 -0.80 12.95 -16.51
C HIS A 128 -1.38 12.37 -15.21
N TRP A 129 -0.59 11.57 -14.50
CA TRP A 129 -0.99 11.00 -13.23
C TRP A 129 -1.17 12.05 -12.14
N LEU A 130 -0.18 12.93 -11.95
CA LEU A 130 -0.26 14.01 -10.96
C LEU A 130 -1.41 14.97 -11.25
N LEU A 131 -1.67 15.25 -12.53
CA LEU A 131 -2.84 16.04 -12.94
C LEU A 131 -4.16 15.36 -12.57
N ALA A 132 -4.29 14.06 -12.81
CA ALA A 132 -5.47 13.30 -12.41
C ALA A 132 -5.66 13.26 -10.89
N GLU A 133 -4.58 13.06 -10.12
CA GLU A 133 -4.60 13.09 -8.66
C GLU A 133 -5.04 14.47 -8.13
N MET A 134 -4.53 15.56 -8.72
CA MET A 134 -4.94 16.92 -8.36
C MET A 134 -6.40 17.20 -8.70
N GLU A 135 -6.88 16.80 -9.88
CA GLU A 135 -8.26 17.02 -10.29
C GLU A 135 -9.26 16.28 -9.39
N LEU A 136 -8.94 15.04 -8.98
CA LEU A 136 -9.80 14.24 -8.11
C LEU A 136 -9.74 14.63 -6.63
N SER A 137 -8.66 15.27 -6.18
CA SER A 137 -8.52 15.77 -4.79
C SER A 137 -9.14 17.16 -4.58
N SER A 138 -9.45 17.88 -5.67
CA SER A 138 -9.94 19.27 -5.64
C SER A 138 -11.44 19.42 -5.90
N GLY A 139 -12.16 18.31 -6.11
CA GLY A 139 -13.60 18.26 -6.36
C GLY A 139 -14.35 17.60 -5.23
#